data_AF-A0A3M1GIQ9-F1
#
_entry.id   AF-A0A3M1GIQ9-F1
#
_cell.length_a   1.000
_cell.length_b   1.000
_cell.length_c   1.000
_cell.angle_alpha   90.00
_cell.angle_beta   90.00
_cell.angle_gamma   90.00
#
_symmetry.space_group_name_H-M   'P 1'
#
loop_
_entity.id
_entity.type
_entity.pdbx_description
1 polymer ?
#
loop_
_entity_poly.entity_id
_entity_poly.type
_entity_poly.pdbx_seq_one_letter_code
_entity_poly.pdbx_strand_id
1 'polypeptide(L)'
;MTTDLPPLPDDFPLPEDGPADFAPYEQRIGPGMGGGGRSGGGASEPEPAPPAQLCAQLETPDLGEAVATQADLAYYGLPGQYQPPTGSADVSATSNREVWQKFLEEELYDTRRVRLEHVHLFEWFPLSPGRFHTPQAEHQRRLAYEAMFQTADGKTYFTPAGKASMILGGVGAVRLRPRFVGGEPHYFMTASSSAVCHEGFPVLVPRRFYGQLKPRLLQDGAVPVTLSGEMRYLPDDLPGFFGQKREIPRLLLHVDQLEILPAPRSGVTRFLVSAAVTFIGQVEGQMGPYLSYVTFDPASRDSVQKAVAWLEEFYTGQQYPGQIVTDFDEVIPRFPQAQFGLADVMLGKLSAERARSFLEANGLPAEATRPYFVIYNQTVKQIHTGGGAYVEGSVYTEGGDFVGRDAG
;
A
#
# COMPACT_ATOMS: atom_id res chain seq x y z
N MET A 1 42.79 -46.56 2.47
CA MET A 1 42.40 -45.20 2.90
C MET A 1 42.52 -44.29 1.70
N THR A 2 41.42 -44.13 0.98
CA THR A 2 41.14 -43.10 -0.03
C THR A 2 39.65 -43.26 -0.31
N THR A 3 38.85 -42.36 0.25
CA THR A 3 37.40 -42.30 0.07
C THR A 3 37.10 -41.30 -1.03
N ASP A 4 36.71 -41.79 -2.20
CA ASP A 4 36.15 -40.97 -3.28
C ASP A 4 34.69 -40.67 -2.95
N LEU A 5 34.35 -39.37 -2.88
CA LEU A 5 32.98 -38.86 -2.79
C LEU A 5 32.41 -38.69 -4.20
N PRO A 6 31.11 -38.98 -4.43
CA PRO A 6 30.48 -38.75 -5.72
C PRO A 6 30.24 -37.24 -5.95
N PRO A 7 30.18 -36.79 -7.23
CA PRO A 7 29.95 -35.40 -7.57
C PRO A 7 28.53 -34.96 -7.21
N LEU A 8 28.39 -33.69 -6.81
CA LEU A 8 27.12 -33.03 -6.60
C LEU A 8 26.37 -32.87 -7.94
N PRO A 9 25.04 -33.06 -7.98
CA PRO A 9 24.25 -32.68 -9.14
C PRO A 9 24.13 -31.16 -9.22
N ASP A 10 24.55 -30.61 -10.36
CA ASP A 10 23.98 -29.39 -10.93
C ASP A 10 22.50 -29.63 -11.28
N ASP A 11 21.74 -28.55 -11.34
CA ASP A 11 20.28 -28.44 -11.58
C ASP A 11 19.40 -28.48 -10.32
N PHE A 12 19.13 -27.30 -9.77
CA PHE A 12 17.93 -27.01 -8.98
C PHE A 12 16.77 -26.70 -9.94
N PRO A 13 15.82 -27.61 -10.16
CA PRO A 13 14.52 -27.21 -10.69
C PRO A 13 13.77 -26.47 -9.57
N LEU A 14 13.29 -25.28 -9.88
CA LEU A 14 12.28 -24.62 -9.05
C LEU A 14 11.05 -25.54 -8.97
N PRO A 15 10.44 -25.78 -7.79
CA PRO A 15 9.29 -26.66 -7.70
C PRO A 15 8.08 -26.01 -8.39
N GLU A 16 7.64 -26.60 -9.49
CA GLU A 16 6.25 -26.49 -9.95
C GLU A 16 5.35 -27.35 -9.05
N ASP A 17 4.21 -26.77 -8.65
CA ASP A 17 3.02 -27.43 -8.10
C ASP A 17 3.17 -28.29 -6.83
N GLY A 18 3.17 -27.61 -5.67
CA GLY A 18 2.81 -28.18 -4.35
C GLY A 18 1.43 -27.68 -3.87
N PRO A 19 0.69 -28.45 -3.04
CA PRO A 19 -0.73 -28.21 -2.76
C PRO A 19 -0.96 -27.15 -1.67
N ALA A 20 -1.77 -26.12 -1.98
CA ALA A 20 -2.37 -25.17 -1.02
C ALA A 20 -1.44 -24.69 0.10
N ASP A 21 -0.22 -24.26 -0.27
CA ASP A 21 0.67 -23.54 0.63
C ASP A 21 0.10 -22.15 0.91
N PHE A 22 0.03 -21.84 2.21
CA PHE A 22 -0.42 -20.56 2.73
C PHE A 22 0.23 -19.37 2.02
N ALA A 23 -0.58 -18.38 1.65
CA ALA A 23 -0.02 -17.15 1.13
C ALA A 23 0.65 -16.37 2.28
N PRO A 24 1.86 -15.82 2.07
CA PRO A 24 2.72 -15.32 3.14
C PRO A 24 2.13 -14.17 4.00
N TYR A 25 1.13 -13.47 3.49
CA TYR A 25 0.48 -12.30 4.12
C TYR A 25 -0.86 -12.62 4.80
N GLU A 26 -1.28 -13.88 4.85
CA GLU A 26 -2.52 -14.27 5.48
C GLU A 26 -2.39 -14.35 7.00
N GLN A 27 -3.06 -13.45 7.70
CA GLN A 27 -3.24 -13.54 9.13
C GLN A 27 -4.58 -14.19 9.45
N ARG A 28 -4.57 -15.20 10.31
CA ARG A 28 -5.79 -15.86 10.75
C ARG A 28 -6.49 -15.00 11.80
N ILE A 29 -7.62 -14.38 11.43
CA ILE A 29 -8.59 -13.89 12.40
C ILE A 29 -9.27 -15.12 13.00
N GLY A 30 -9.02 -15.40 14.27
CA GLY A 30 -9.64 -16.54 14.95
C GLY A 30 -11.16 -16.39 15.08
N PRO A 31 -11.95 -17.46 14.96
CA PRO A 31 -13.36 -17.43 15.31
C PRO A 31 -13.53 -17.46 16.84
N GLY A 32 -14.30 -16.52 17.39
CA GLY A 32 -14.90 -16.64 18.73
C GLY A 32 -14.22 -15.82 19.84
N MET A 33 -14.81 -14.66 20.16
CA MET A 33 -14.82 -14.11 21.51
C MET A 33 -15.69 -15.00 22.40
N GLY A 34 -15.10 -16.04 23.00
CA GLY A 34 -15.73 -16.91 23.98
C GLY A 34 -14.73 -17.21 25.08
N GLY A 35 -15.05 -16.79 26.31
CA GLY A 35 -14.10 -16.72 27.42
C GLY A 35 -13.78 -18.06 28.11
N GLY A 36 -12.78 -17.97 28.99
CA GLY A 36 -12.60 -18.85 30.15
C GLY A 36 -11.33 -19.69 30.15
N GLY A 37 -10.40 -19.40 31.08
CA GLY A 37 -9.64 -20.46 31.76
C GLY A 37 -8.11 -20.32 31.89
N ARG A 38 -7.67 -19.73 33.00
CA ARG A 38 -6.54 -20.08 33.93
C ARG A 38 -5.14 -20.51 33.43
N SER A 39 -4.18 -19.61 33.69
CA SER A 39 -2.93 -19.70 34.50
C SER A 39 -2.00 -20.93 34.45
N GLY A 40 -0.72 -20.66 34.15
CA GLY A 40 0.45 -21.42 34.62
C GLY A 40 1.75 -20.64 34.33
N GLY A 41 2.54 -20.34 35.37
CA GLY A 41 3.63 -19.37 35.35
C GLY A 41 5.03 -19.90 35.01
N GLY A 42 5.95 -18.95 34.85
CA GLY A 42 7.39 -19.13 34.75
C GLY A 42 8.04 -17.80 34.33
N ALA A 43 8.53 -17.02 35.31
CA ALA A 43 9.22 -15.76 35.04
C ALA A 43 10.73 -16.03 34.88
N SER A 44 11.21 -15.95 33.64
CA SER A 44 12.60 -15.64 33.33
C SER A 44 12.67 -14.17 32.93
N GLU A 45 13.60 -13.41 33.51
CA GLU A 45 13.85 -12.02 33.09
C GLU A 45 14.17 -12.00 31.58
N PRO A 46 13.53 -11.13 30.78
CA PRO A 46 13.74 -11.12 29.34
C PRO A 46 15.10 -10.47 29.05
N GLU A 47 15.99 -11.27 28.48
CA GLU A 47 17.08 -10.76 27.66
C GLU A 47 16.47 -9.81 26.60
N PRO A 48 17.01 -8.59 26.40
CA PRO A 48 16.43 -7.66 25.43
C PRO A 48 16.44 -8.33 24.05
N ALA A 49 15.25 -8.56 23.52
CA ALA A 49 15.07 -9.34 22.32
C ALA A 49 15.68 -8.61 21.09
N PRO A 50 16.24 -9.34 20.11
CA PRO A 50 16.68 -8.81 18.81
C PRO A 50 15.74 -7.78 18.11
N PRO A 51 14.39 -7.83 18.28
CA PRO A 51 13.45 -6.80 17.82
C PRO A 51 13.79 -5.35 18.16
N ALA A 52 14.40 -5.07 19.32
CA ALA A 52 14.70 -3.68 19.71
C ALA A 52 15.72 -3.01 18.76
N GLN A 53 16.64 -3.79 18.17
CA GLN A 53 17.55 -3.30 17.14
C GLN A 53 16.85 -3.10 15.79
N LEU A 54 15.83 -3.90 15.47
CA LEU A 54 15.05 -3.76 14.24
C LEU A 54 14.12 -2.54 14.32
N CYS A 55 13.46 -2.31 15.47
CA CYS A 55 12.66 -1.10 15.73
C CYS A 55 13.51 0.18 15.70
N ALA A 56 14.75 0.14 16.21
CA ALA A 56 15.71 1.24 16.10
C ALA A 56 16.25 1.43 14.67
N GLN A 57 16.24 0.40 13.82
CA GLN A 57 16.61 0.51 12.40
C GLN A 57 15.47 1.02 11.51
N LEU A 58 14.21 0.83 11.94
CA LEU A 58 13.00 1.39 11.33
C LEU A 58 12.76 2.87 11.76
N GLU A 59 13.74 3.50 12.40
CA GLU A 59 13.67 4.88 12.92
C GLU A 59 13.46 5.90 11.79
N THR A 60 12.19 6.28 11.57
CA THR A 60 11.65 7.48 10.91
C THR A 60 11.44 7.56 9.37
N PRO A 61 12.27 7.04 8.45
CA PRO A 61 12.01 7.20 7.01
C PRO A 61 10.86 6.32 6.50
N ASP A 62 10.63 5.16 7.13
CA ASP A 62 9.68 4.15 6.67
C ASP A 62 8.21 4.52 6.91
N LEU A 63 7.92 5.15 8.06
CA LEU A 63 6.61 5.72 8.31
C LEU A 63 6.34 6.89 7.36
N GLY A 64 7.35 7.73 7.11
CA GLY A 64 7.26 8.81 6.13
C GLY A 64 6.84 8.28 4.77
N GLU A 65 7.40 7.17 4.32
CA GLU A 65 7.06 6.52 3.05
C GLU A 65 5.63 5.94 3.02
N ALA A 66 5.19 5.26 4.07
CA ALA A 66 3.82 4.73 4.13
C ALA A 66 2.77 5.84 4.18
N VAL A 67 3.03 6.90 4.96
CA VAL A 67 2.19 8.12 5.01
C VAL A 67 2.22 8.84 3.66
N ALA A 68 3.37 8.94 3.00
CA ALA A 68 3.50 9.46 1.63
C ALA A 68 2.55 8.73 0.69
N THR A 69 2.58 7.41 0.77
CA THR A 69 1.80 6.57 -0.12
C THR A 69 0.30 6.80 0.07
N GLN A 70 -0.19 6.89 1.32
CA GLN A 70 -1.59 7.20 1.60
C GLN A 70 -1.97 8.61 1.16
N ALA A 71 -1.12 9.60 1.40
CA ALA A 71 -1.38 10.99 1.07
C ALA A 71 -1.36 11.23 -0.46
N ASP A 72 -0.51 10.51 -1.18
CA ASP A 72 -0.40 10.57 -2.65
C ASP A 72 -1.67 10.07 -3.36
N LEU A 73 -2.51 9.26 -2.69
CA LEU A 73 -3.82 8.85 -3.21
C LEU A 73 -4.73 10.06 -3.48
N ALA A 74 -4.64 11.12 -2.67
CA ALA A 74 -5.50 12.30 -2.75
C ALA A 74 -5.46 12.96 -4.12
N TYR A 75 -4.36 12.78 -4.85
CA TYR A 75 -4.14 13.48 -6.09
C TYR A 75 -4.58 12.71 -7.33
N TYR A 76 -5.01 11.46 -7.22
CA TYR A 76 -5.50 10.66 -8.36
C TYR A 76 -6.67 11.36 -9.09
N GLY A 77 -6.33 12.26 -10.01
CA GLY A 77 -7.19 12.94 -10.97
C GLY A 77 -6.50 12.86 -12.32
N LEU A 78 -7.24 12.72 -13.42
CA LEU A 78 -6.64 12.61 -14.75
C LEU A 78 -6.82 13.92 -15.53
N PRO A 79 -5.87 14.30 -16.41
CA PRO A 79 -6.05 15.41 -17.34
C PRO A 79 -7.09 15.05 -18.42
N GLY A 80 -7.48 16.06 -19.20
CA GLY A 80 -8.60 16.02 -20.16
C GLY A 80 -8.53 14.95 -21.27
N GLN A 81 -9.66 14.82 -21.97
CA GLN A 81 -9.94 13.84 -23.03
C GLN A 81 -8.77 13.67 -24.03
N TYR A 82 -8.32 12.43 -24.23
CA TYR A 82 -7.30 12.05 -25.22
C TYR A 82 -7.84 10.96 -26.16
N GLN A 83 -7.43 11.01 -27.43
CA GLN A 83 -7.79 10.03 -28.45
C GLN A 83 -6.66 9.00 -28.63
N PRO A 84 -6.99 7.71 -28.70
CA PRO A 84 -6.00 6.64 -28.73
C PRO A 84 -5.17 6.62 -30.02
N PRO A 85 -3.85 6.36 -29.97
CA PRO A 85 -3.05 6.17 -31.17
C PRO A 85 -3.50 4.92 -31.91
N THR A 86 -3.74 5.06 -33.21
CA THR A 86 -4.11 3.96 -34.08
C THR A 86 -2.84 3.20 -34.48
N GLY A 87 -2.68 1.95 -34.03
CA GLY A 87 -1.70 1.01 -34.63
C GLY A 87 -0.63 0.39 -33.74
N SER A 88 -0.71 0.48 -32.41
CA SER A 88 0.20 -0.28 -31.52
C SER A 88 -0.35 -1.69 -31.30
N ALA A 89 0.46 -2.73 -31.48
CA ALA A 89 0.05 -4.12 -31.18
C ALA A 89 -0.40 -4.26 -29.71
N ASP A 90 -1.58 -4.84 -29.50
CA ASP A 90 -2.11 -5.13 -28.17
C ASP A 90 -1.16 -6.05 -27.39
N VAL A 91 -0.92 -5.72 -26.13
CA VAL A 91 -0.16 -6.56 -25.20
C VAL A 91 -1.15 -7.30 -24.31
N SER A 92 -1.05 -8.63 -24.29
CA SER A 92 -1.82 -9.46 -23.35
C SER A 92 -0.98 -9.80 -22.13
N ALA A 93 -1.64 -9.94 -20.99
CA ALA A 93 -1.08 -10.56 -19.81
C ALA A 93 -2.14 -11.43 -19.11
N THR A 94 -1.70 -12.58 -18.62
CA THR A 94 -2.54 -13.58 -17.95
C THR A 94 -2.25 -13.65 -16.45
N SER A 95 -1.20 -12.99 -15.96
CA SER A 95 -0.85 -13.00 -14.54
C SER A 95 -0.36 -11.64 -14.03
N ASN A 96 -0.46 -11.42 -12.72
CA ASN A 96 0.11 -10.26 -12.03
C ASN A 96 1.61 -10.14 -12.33
N ARG A 97 2.35 -11.25 -12.21
CA ARG A 97 3.79 -11.28 -12.51
C ARG A 97 4.07 -10.84 -13.94
N GLU A 98 3.34 -11.37 -14.91
CA GLU A 98 3.52 -11.04 -16.32
C GLU A 98 3.27 -9.56 -16.60
N VAL A 99 2.14 -9.00 -16.14
CA VAL A 99 1.85 -7.57 -16.40
C VAL A 99 2.87 -6.65 -15.72
N TRP A 100 3.32 -6.97 -14.50
CA TRP A 100 4.33 -6.17 -13.81
C TRP A 100 5.73 -6.35 -14.39
N GLN A 101 6.08 -7.54 -14.88
CA GLN A 101 7.34 -7.74 -15.59
C GLN A 101 7.38 -6.89 -16.86
N LYS A 102 6.34 -6.96 -17.69
CA LYS A 102 6.19 -6.11 -18.89
C LYS A 102 6.24 -4.62 -18.57
N PHE A 103 5.73 -4.25 -17.42
CA PHE A 103 5.80 -2.89 -16.91
C PHE A 103 7.23 -2.46 -16.57
N LEU A 104 7.94 -3.28 -15.80
CA LEU A 104 9.32 -3.03 -15.38
C LEU A 104 10.32 -3.08 -16.54
N GLU A 105 10.01 -3.86 -17.58
CA GLU A 105 10.77 -3.96 -18.83
C GLU A 105 10.39 -2.85 -19.85
N GLU A 106 9.58 -1.87 -19.45
CA GLU A 106 9.12 -0.73 -20.27
C GLU A 106 8.33 -1.14 -21.54
N GLU A 107 7.79 -2.36 -21.59
CA GLU A 107 6.86 -2.79 -22.66
C GLU A 107 5.47 -2.14 -22.53
N LEU A 108 5.15 -1.65 -21.32
CA LEU A 108 3.93 -0.92 -21.01
C LEU A 108 4.23 0.56 -20.79
N TYR A 109 3.85 1.40 -21.74
CA TYR A 109 3.97 2.85 -21.68
C TYR A 109 2.61 3.51 -21.90
N ASP A 110 2.49 4.81 -21.65
CA ASP A 110 1.25 5.54 -21.88
C ASP A 110 0.69 5.29 -23.27
N THR A 111 -0.63 5.23 -23.39
CA THR A 111 -1.38 4.92 -24.62
C THR A 111 -1.25 3.49 -25.15
N ARG A 112 -0.39 2.64 -24.56
CA ARG A 112 -0.30 1.23 -24.92
C ARG A 112 -1.61 0.51 -24.57
N ARG A 113 -2.13 -0.29 -25.50
CA ARG A 113 -3.32 -1.11 -25.27
C ARG A 113 -2.94 -2.42 -24.59
N VAL A 114 -3.60 -2.72 -23.48
CA VAL A 114 -3.33 -3.91 -22.66
C VAL A 114 -4.61 -4.70 -22.45
N ARG A 115 -4.51 -6.03 -22.57
CA ARG A 115 -5.58 -6.99 -22.27
C ARG A 115 -5.14 -7.86 -21.09
N LEU A 116 -5.90 -7.81 -19.99
CA LEU A 116 -5.71 -8.67 -18.82
C LEU A 116 -6.74 -9.81 -18.87
N GLU A 117 -6.26 -11.04 -18.97
CA GLU A 117 -7.10 -12.21 -19.20
C GLU A 117 -7.42 -12.96 -17.91
N HIS A 118 -8.71 -13.27 -17.71
CA HIS A 118 -9.23 -14.05 -16.58
C HIS A 118 -8.69 -13.62 -15.22
N VAL A 119 -8.75 -12.32 -14.94
CA VAL A 119 -8.36 -11.67 -13.68
C VAL A 119 -9.58 -11.48 -12.78
N HIS A 120 -9.36 -11.19 -11.50
CA HIS A 120 -10.42 -10.89 -10.54
C HIS A 120 -10.38 -9.40 -10.21
N LEU A 121 -11.50 -8.73 -10.46
CA LEU A 121 -11.63 -7.30 -10.26
C LEU A 121 -12.16 -7.00 -8.85
N PHE A 122 -11.38 -6.25 -8.06
CA PHE A 122 -11.68 -5.84 -6.69
C PHE A 122 -12.16 -4.38 -6.66
N GLU A 123 -13.13 -4.08 -5.79
CA GLU A 123 -13.52 -2.69 -5.47
C GLU A 123 -12.43 -1.92 -4.67
N TRP A 124 -11.37 -2.61 -4.30
CA TRP A 124 -10.24 -2.10 -3.54
C TRP A 124 -9.10 -1.72 -4.49
N PHE A 125 -8.30 -0.75 -4.09
CA PHE A 125 -7.17 -0.20 -4.83
C PHE A 125 -5.87 -0.47 -4.05
N PRO A 126 -4.77 -0.90 -4.68
CA PRO A 126 -3.56 -1.24 -3.95
C PRO A 126 -2.94 0.04 -3.39
N LEU A 127 -2.47 -0.01 -2.13
CA LEU A 127 -1.87 1.15 -1.46
C LEU A 127 -0.61 1.59 -2.21
N SER A 128 0.26 0.64 -2.52
CA SER A 128 1.52 0.85 -3.26
C SER A 128 1.52 -0.01 -4.53
N PRO A 129 0.82 0.40 -5.62
CA PRO A 129 0.75 -0.39 -6.84
C PRO A 129 2.14 -0.79 -7.35
N GLY A 130 2.32 -2.06 -7.69
CA GLY A 130 3.56 -2.62 -8.23
C GLY A 130 4.64 -2.94 -7.21
N ARG A 131 4.62 -2.30 -6.03
CA ARG A 131 5.69 -2.44 -5.03
C ARG A 131 5.92 -3.89 -4.64
N PHE A 132 4.84 -4.67 -4.52
CA PHE A 132 4.90 -6.08 -4.20
C PHE A 132 5.87 -6.89 -5.09
N HIS A 133 6.04 -6.47 -6.34
CA HIS A 133 6.84 -7.18 -7.35
C HIS A 133 8.29 -6.70 -7.43
N THR A 134 8.74 -5.78 -6.57
CA THR A 134 10.16 -5.37 -6.54
C THR A 134 11.00 -6.30 -5.67
N PRO A 135 12.30 -6.48 -5.98
CA PRO A 135 13.21 -7.26 -5.14
C PRO A 135 13.34 -6.72 -3.72
N GLN A 136 13.32 -5.40 -3.55
CA GLN A 136 13.36 -4.75 -2.23
C GLN A 136 12.14 -5.12 -1.40
N ALA A 137 10.94 -5.09 -2.00
CA ALA A 137 9.71 -5.46 -1.31
C ALA A 137 9.68 -6.95 -0.93
N GLU A 138 10.23 -7.82 -1.78
CA GLU A 138 10.39 -9.24 -1.45
C GLU A 138 11.29 -9.44 -0.24
N HIS A 139 12.42 -8.71 -0.17
CA HIS A 139 13.29 -8.72 1.00
C HIS A 139 12.57 -8.22 2.26
N GLN A 140 11.79 -7.14 2.16
CA GLN A 140 11.00 -6.63 3.28
C GLN A 140 9.97 -7.65 3.79
N ARG A 141 9.28 -8.36 2.89
CA ARG A 141 8.38 -9.45 3.28
C ARG A 141 9.11 -10.60 3.98
N ARG A 142 10.35 -10.92 3.57
CA ARG A 142 11.17 -11.92 4.28
C ARG A 142 11.55 -11.46 5.69
N LEU A 143 11.98 -10.20 5.85
CA LEU A 143 12.31 -9.63 7.16
C LEU A 143 11.11 -9.63 8.11
N ALA A 144 9.91 -9.37 7.58
CA ALA A 144 8.69 -9.38 8.40
C ALA A 144 8.48 -10.71 9.14
N TYR A 145 8.94 -11.84 8.59
CA TYR A 145 8.80 -13.15 9.23
C TYR A 145 9.63 -13.32 10.50
N GLU A 146 10.76 -12.65 10.59
CA GLU A 146 11.59 -12.64 11.81
C GLU A 146 10.85 -11.93 12.95
N ALA A 147 9.90 -11.05 12.60
CA ALA A 147 9.04 -10.29 13.50
C ALA A 147 7.62 -10.89 13.62
N MET A 148 7.45 -12.19 13.30
CA MET A 148 6.19 -12.90 13.50
C MET A 148 6.09 -13.45 14.92
N PHE A 149 5.02 -13.09 15.62
CA PHE A 149 4.71 -13.58 16.96
C PHE A 149 3.64 -14.68 16.89
N GLN A 150 3.78 -15.71 17.73
CA GLN A 150 2.76 -16.74 17.94
C GLN A 150 2.23 -16.67 19.37
N THR A 151 0.93 -16.52 19.52
CA THR A 151 0.24 -16.52 20.81
C THR A 151 0.13 -17.94 21.38
N ALA A 152 -0.15 -18.04 22.69
CA ALA A 152 -0.32 -19.32 23.38
C ALA A 152 -1.46 -20.18 22.80
N ASP A 153 -2.49 -19.57 22.19
CA ASP A 153 -3.58 -20.26 21.50
C ASP A 153 -3.26 -20.57 20.03
N GLY A 154 -1.99 -20.43 19.61
CA GLY A 154 -1.48 -20.82 18.31
C GLY A 154 -1.76 -19.84 17.17
N LYS A 155 -2.32 -18.65 17.46
CA LYS A 155 -2.55 -17.60 16.45
C LYS A 155 -1.25 -16.88 16.16
N THR A 156 -1.08 -16.43 14.92
CA THR A 156 0.10 -15.68 14.50
C THR A 156 -0.26 -14.28 14.05
N TYR A 157 0.58 -13.31 14.41
CA TYR A 157 0.51 -11.95 13.90
C TYR A 157 1.90 -11.32 13.89
N PHE A 158 2.11 -10.34 13.01
CA PHE A 158 3.35 -9.56 13.00
C PHE A 158 3.35 -8.48 14.09
N THR A 159 4.50 -8.30 14.75
CA THR A 159 4.74 -7.10 15.58
C THR A 159 4.67 -5.84 14.73
N PRO A 160 4.62 -4.62 15.32
CA PRO A 160 4.57 -3.38 14.56
C PRO A 160 5.71 -3.24 13.56
N ALA A 161 6.91 -3.70 13.91
CA ALA A 161 8.05 -3.79 12.99
C ALA A 161 7.75 -4.71 11.80
N GLY A 162 7.28 -5.94 12.05
CA GLY A 162 6.93 -6.87 10.98
C GLY A 162 5.76 -6.37 10.11
N LYS A 163 4.78 -5.68 10.70
CA LYS A 163 3.68 -5.03 9.96
C LYS A 163 4.19 -3.92 9.04
N ALA A 164 5.11 -3.09 9.54
CA ALA A 164 5.75 -2.05 8.74
C ALA A 164 6.51 -2.68 7.57
N SER A 165 7.34 -3.70 7.82
CA SER A 165 8.05 -4.44 6.76
C SER A 165 7.09 -5.07 5.74
N MET A 166 5.93 -5.59 6.12
CA MET A 166 4.94 -6.08 5.15
C MET A 166 4.37 -4.96 4.26
N ILE A 167 4.07 -3.80 4.84
CA ILE A 167 3.55 -2.63 4.10
C ILE A 167 4.62 -2.07 3.15
N LEU A 168 5.87 -1.96 3.62
CA LEU A 168 7.03 -1.66 2.77
C LEU A 168 7.24 -2.76 1.72
N GLY A 169 6.87 -3.99 2.03
CA GLY A 169 6.76 -5.12 1.11
C GLY A 169 5.63 -5.04 0.10
N GLY A 170 4.89 -3.93 0.02
CA GLY A 170 3.78 -3.71 -0.91
C GLY A 170 2.44 -4.28 -0.44
N VAL A 171 2.32 -4.73 0.81
CA VAL A 171 1.04 -5.21 1.37
C VAL A 171 0.20 -4.04 1.81
N GLY A 172 -0.93 -3.82 1.15
CA GLY A 172 -1.86 -2.76 1.53
C GLY A 172 -2.85 -2.45 0.43
N ALA A 173 -4.07 -2.11 0.82
CA ALA A 173 -5.14 -1.70 -0.06
C ALA A 173 -6.05 -0.70 0.65
N VAL A 174 -6.69 0.15 -0.13
CA VAL A 174 -7.66 1.15 0.30
C VAL A 174 -8.91 1.06 -0.56
N ARG A 175 -10.04 1.58 -0.08
CA ARG A 175 -11.25 1.74 -0.88
C ARG A 175 -11.51 3.21 -1.13
N LEU A 176 -11.54 3.58 -2.42
CA LEU A 176 -11.69 4.97 -2.85
C LEU A 176 -13.11 5.24 -3.34
N ARG A 177 -13.59 6.47 -3.18
CA ARG A 177 -14.80 6.95 -3.86
C ARG A 177 -14.49 7.17 -5.34
N PRO A 178 -15.50 7.11 -6.22
CA PRO A 178 -15.28 7.40 -7.63
C PRO A 178 -14.79 8.84 -7.83
N ARG A 179 -14.04 9.07 -8.91
CA ARG A 179 -13.61 10.40 -9.37
C ARG A 179 -14.19 10.69 -10.74
N PHE A 180 -14.41 11.97 -11.05
CA PHE A 180 -14.88 12.37 -12.38
C PHE A 180 -13.69 12.50 -13.34
N VAL A 181 -13.74 11.79 -14.46
CA VAL A 181 -12.75 11.88 -15.54
C VAL A 181 -13.51 11.99 -16.84
N GLY A 182 -13.19 12.99 -17.67
CA GLY A 182 -13.88 13.20 -18.95
C GLY A 182 -15.40 13.40 -18.84
N GLY A 183 -15.89 13.87 -17.69
CA GLY A 183 -17.33 14.09 -17.44
C GLY A 183 -18.09 12.87 -16.92
N GLU A 184 -17.45 11.72 -16.72
CA GLU A 184 -18.08 10.53 -16.16
C GLU A 184 -17.38 10.02 -14.88
N PRO A 185 -18.11 9.44 -13.92
CA PRO A 185 -17.50 8.82 -12.75
C PRO A 185 -16.70 7.58 -13.12
N HIS A 186 -15.51 7.45 -12.54
CA HIS A 186 -14.63 6.31 -12.67
C HIS A 186 -14.25 5.78 -11.29
N TYR A 187 -14.11 4.46 -11.21
CA TYR A 187 -13.80 3.73 -9.99
C TYR A 187 -12.35 3.24 -10.05
N PHE A 188 -11.57 3.58 -9.03
CA PHE A 188 -10.23 3.03 -8.81
C PHE A 188 -10.37 1.63 -8.22
N MET A 189 -9.87 0.64 -8.95
CA MET A 189 -10.05 -0.77 -8.66
C MET A 189 -8.74 -1.52 -8.90
N THR A 190 -8.71 -2.81 -8.54
CA THR A 190 -7.55 -3.68 -8.80
C THR A 190 -7.97 -4.87 -9.62
N ALA A 191 -7.24 -5.19 -10.69
CA ALA A 191 -7.33 -6.45 -11.40
C ALA A 191 -6.22 -7.40 -10.93
N SER A 192 -6.57 -8.55 -10.37
CA SER A 192 -5.59 -9.49 -9.82
C SER A 192 -5.80 -10.93 -10.30
N SER A 193 -4.74 -11.57 -10.80
CA SER A 193 -4.76 -12.97 -11.19
C SER A 193 -4.67 -13.94 -10.01
N SER A 194 -4.12 -13.50 -8.88
CA SER A 194 -3.87 -14.32 -7.68
C SER A 194 -4.98 -14.25 -6.63
N ALA A 195 -6.08 -13.53 -6.93
CA ALA A 195 -7.16 -13.27 -5.98
C ALA A 195 -6.73 -12.46 -4.73
N VAL A 196 -5.61 -11.74 -4.83
CA VAL A 196 -5.10 -10.86 -3.78
C VAL A 196 -4.98 -9.43 -4.31
N CYS A 197 -5.64 -8.50 -3.62
CA CYS A 197 -5.78 -7.13 -4.11
C CYS A 197 -4.44 -6.40 -4.23
N HIS A 198 -3.56 -6.47 -3.22
CA HIS A 198 -2.34 -5.68 -3.19
C HIS A 198 -1.25 -6.17 -4.17
N GLU A 199 -1.41 -7.38 -4.72
CA GLU A 199 -0.53 -7.91 -5.77
C GLU A 199 -0.97 -7.51 -7.19
N GLY A 200 -2.22 -7.06 -7.34
CA GLY A 200 -2.82 -6.85 -8.65
C GLY A 200 -2.34 -5.58 -9.35
N PHE A 201 -2.94 -5.34 -10.51
CA PHE A 201 -2.68 -4.17 -11.35
C PHE A 201 -3.76 -3.10 -11.13
N PRO A 202 -3.39 -1.82 -10.98
CA PRO A 202 -4.36 -0.73 -10.80
C PRO A 202 -5.15 -0.51 -12.10
N VAL A 203 -6.48 -0.47 -11.97
CA VAL A 203 -7.37 -0.23 -13.11
C VAL A 203 -8.38 0.87 -12.80
N LEU A 204 -8.73 1.63 -13.82
CA LEU A 204 -9.73 2.69 -13.75
C LEU A 204 -10.95 2.27 -14.55
N VAL A 205 -12.07 2.04 -13.86
CA VAL A 205 -13.29 1.47 -14.43
C VAL A 205 -14.38 2.54 -14.56
N PRO A 206 -14.78 2.92 -15.79
CA PRO A 206 -15.91 3.81 -16.02
C PRO A 206 -17.21 3.31 -15.39
N ARG A 207 -18.07 4.25 -14.93
CA ARG A 207 -19.39 3.93 -14.33
C ARG A 207 -20.26 3.03 -15.21
N ARG A 208 -20.17 3.16 -16.54
CA ARG A 208 -20.90 2.32 -17.49
C ARG A 208 -20.63 0.82 -17.31
N PHE A 209 -19.43 0.43 -16.87
CA PHE A 209 -19.12 -0.96 -16.54
C PHE A 209 -19.38 -1.29 -15.07
N TYR A 210 -19.26 -0.32 -14.17
CA TYR A 210 -19.41 -0.58 -12.73
C TYR A 210 -20.80 -1.09 -12.34
N GLY A 211 -21.86 -0.61 -13.01
CA GLY A 211 -23.24 -1.01 -12.70
C GLY A 211 -23.49 -2.52 -12.78
N GLN A 212 -22.90 -3.19 -13.78
CA GLN A 212 -23.00 -4.65 -13.97
C GLN A 212 -22.08 -5.44 -13.01
N LEU A 213 -21.02 -4.82 -12.50
CA LEU A 213 -20.08 -5.45 -11.57
C LEU A 213 -20.59 -5.44 -10.13
N LYS A 214 -21.31 -4.37 -9.73
CA LYS A 214 -21.65 -4.12 -8.33
C LYS A 214 -22.38 -5.26 -7.61
N PRO A 215 -23.39 -5.93 -8.19
CA PRO A 215 -24.06 -7.03 -7.50
C PRO A 215 -23.10 -8.16 -7.14
N ARG A 216 -22.20 -8.54 -8.06
CA ARG A 216 -21.19 -9.57 -7.81
C ARG A 216 -20.10 -9.10 -6.86
N LEU A 217 -19.65 -7.85 -6.93
CA LEU A 217 -18.71 -7.31 -5.95
C LEU A 217 -19.26 -7.39 -4.51
N LEU A 218 -20.56 -7.12 -4.31
CA LEU A 218 -21.20 -7.20 -3.00
C LEU A 218 -21.42 -8.63 -2.50
N GLN A 219 -21.59 -9.59 -3.42
CA GLN A 219 -21.89 -10.98 -3.10
C GLN A 219 -20.61 -11.83 -2.99
N ASP A 220 -19.73 -11.69 -3.97
CA ASP A 220 -18.57 -12.55 -4.20
C ASP A 220 -17.25 -11.85 -3.80
N GLY A 221 -17.27 -10.56 -3.43
CA GLY A 221 -16.09 -9.78 -3.04
C GLY A 221 -15.20 -9.31 -4.20
N ALA A 222 -15.14 -10.08 -5.28
CA ALA A 222 -14.45 -9.76 -6.53
C ALA A 222 -15.21 -10.33 -7.74
N VAL A 223 -14.95 -9.80 -8.94
CA VAL A 223 -15.61 -10.28 -10.17
C VAL A 223 -14.58 -10.83 -11.15
N PRO A 224 -14.70 -12.10 -11.58
CA PRO A 224 -13.83 -12.64 -12.61
C PRO A 224 -14.17 -11.99 -13.96
N VAL A 225 -13.15 -11.44 -14.63
CA VAL A 225 -13.29 -10.67 -15.86
C VAL A 225 -12.12 -10.92 -16.80
N THR A 226 -12.35 -10.65 -18.09
CA THR A 226 -11.30 -10.24 -19.01
C THR A 226 -11.54 -8.78 -19.34
N LEU A 227 -10.52 -7.94 -19.22
CA LEU A 227 -10.63 -6.51 -19.49
C LEU A 227 -9.54 -6.07 -20.45
N SER A 228 -9.85 -5.07 -21.27
CA SER A 228 -8.83 -4.34 -22.02
C SER A 228 -9.06 -2.85 -21.92
N GLY A 229 -8.01 -2.11 -22.19
CA GLY A 229 -7.99 -0.68 -22.07
C GLY A 229 -6.65 -0.14 -22.46
N GLU A 230 -6.45 1.13 -22.15
CA GLU A 230 -5.20 1.81 -22.44
C GLU A 230 -4.48 2.20 -21.17
N MET A 231 -3.16 2.03 -21.20
CA MET A 231 -2.29 2.57 -20.19
C MET A 231 -2.41 4.09 -20.16
N ARG A 232 -2.49 4.64 -18.96
CA ARG A 232 -2.53 6.08 -18.69
C ARG A 232 -1.65 6.41 -17.51
N TYR A 233 -0.78 7.40 -17.68
CA TYR A 233 -0.11 8.02 -16.53
C TYR A 233 -1.16 8.69 -15.66
N LEU A 234 -1.02 8.50 -14.35
CA LEU A 234 -1.51 9.50 -13.42
C LEU A 234 -0.64 10.75 -13.63
N PRO A 235 -1.21 11.97 -13.61
CA PRO A 235 -0.47 13.19 -13.87
C PRO A 235 0.85 13.29 -13.10
N ASP A 236 1.80 14.06 -13.62
CA ASP A 236 3.06 14.33 -12.92
C ASP A 236 2.93 15.44 -11.87
N ASP A 237 1.85 16.23 -11.90
CA ASP A 237 1.58 17.35 -10.99
C ASP A 237 1.00 16.94 -9.63
N LEU A 238 0.94 15.63 -9.36
CA LEU A 238 0.58 15.07 -8.06
C LEU A 238 1.71 15.41 -7.08
N PRO A 239 1.44 16.19 -6.02
CA PRO A 239 2.38 16.33 -4.91
C PRO A 239 2.71 14.94 -4.35
N GLY A 240 3.91 14.46 -4.64
CA GLY A 240 4.53 13.43 -3.82
C GLY A 240 4.84 14.10 -2.50
N PHE A 241 4.05 13.82 -1.45
CA PHE A 241 4.21 14.53 -0.16
C PHE A 241 5.63 14.43 0.41
N PHE A 242 6.42 13.44 -0.03
CA PHE A 242 7.77 13.19 0.46
C PHE A 242 8.85 13.12 -0.64
N GLY A 243 8.55 13.53 -1.88
CA GLY A 243 9.58 13.68 -2.93
C GLY A 243 10.43 12.43 -3.24
N GLN A 244 10.02 11.24 -2.81
CA GLN A 244 10.82 10.03 -2.97
C GLN A 244 10.81 9.58 -4.43
N LYS A 245 12.00 9.23 -4.95
CA LYS A 245 12.16 8.53 -6.23
C LYS A 245 11.36 7.24 -6.16
N ARG A 246 10.19 7.20 -6.80
CA ARG A 246 9.43 5.96 -6.93
C ARG A 246 10.14 5.09 -7.95
N GLU A 247 10.45 3.85 -7.57
CA GLU A 247 10.96 2.84 -8.49
C GLU A 247 9.92 2.43 -9.55
N ILE A 248 8.64 2.67 -9.27
CA ILE A 248 7.51 2.24 -10.11
C ILE A 248 6.75 3.47 -10.61
N PRO A 249 6.75 3.70 -11.94
CA PRO A 249 5.93 4.74 -12.55
C PRO A 249 4.43 4.60 -12.21
N ARG A 250 3.75 5.75 -12.12
CA ARG A 250 2.32 5.81 -11.77
C ARG A 250 1.45 5.62 -13.01
N LEU A 251 1.32 4.38 -13.45
CA LEU A 251 0.50 4.00 -14.60
C LEU A 251 -0.70 3.16 -14.14
N LEU A 252 -1.84 3.36 -14.77
CA LEU A 252 -3.04 2.55 -14.58
C LEU A 252 -3.62 2.15 -15.93
N LEU A 253 -4.45 1.11 -15.91
CA LEU A 253 -5.20 0.69 -17.10
C LEU A 253 -6.59 1.34 -17.10
N HIS A 254 -6.83 2.25 -18.03
CA HIS A 254 -8.14 2.85 -18.24
C HIS A 254 -9.00 1.92 -19.08
N VAL A 255 -9.99 1.28 -18.46
CA VAL A 255 -10.77 0.20 -19.05
C VAL A 255 -11.79 0.74 -20.04
N ASP A 256 -11.76 0.24 -21.27
CA ASP A 256 -12.74 0.56 -22.32
C ASP A 256 -13.46 -0.68 -22.88
N GLN A 257 -13.01 -1.89 -22.55
CA GLN A 257 -13.70 -3.15 -22.81
C GLN A 257 -13.67 -4.04 -21.57
N LEU A 258 -14.79 -4.68 -21.26
CA LEU A 258 -14.92 -5.57 -20.12
C LEU A 258 -15.88 -6.72 -20.44
N GLU A 259 -15.40 -7.94 -20.21
CA GLU A 259 -16.15 -9.18 -20.28
C GLU A 259 -16.23 -9.81 -18.88
N ILE A 260 -17.44 -10.07 -18.39
CA ILE A 260 -17.65 -10.78 -17.11
C ILE A 260 -17.62 -12.27 -17.38
N LEU A 261 -16.78 -12.99 -16.64
CA LEU A 261 -16.63 -14.43 -16.76
C LEU A 261 -17.57 -15.15 -15.77
N PRO A 262 -18.02 -16.37 -16.09
CA PRO A 262 -18.97 -17.09 -15.24
C PRO A 262 -18.34 -17.54 -13.92
N ALA A 263 -17.05 -17.87 -13.92
CA ALA A 263 -16.37 -18.46 -12.77
C ALA A 263 -14.98 -17.83 -12.53
N PRO A 264 -14.51 -17.82 -11.25
CA PRO A 264 -13.12 -17.52 -10.91
C PRO A 264 -12.12 -18.44 -11.64
N ARG A 265 -10.85 -18.04 -11.64
CA ARG A 265 -9.78 -18.89 -12.16
C ARG A 265 -9.67 -20.18 -11.33
N SER A 266 -9.27 -21.28 -11.98
CA SER A 266 -9.00 -22.54 -11.28
C SER A 266 -8.01 -22.32 -10.13
N GLY A 267 -8.26 -22.95 -8.99
CA GLY A 267 -7.43 -22.81 -7.78
C GLY A 267 -7.77 -21.62 -6.88
N VAL A 268 -8.55 -20.65 -7.36
CA VAL A 268 -9.01 -19.53 -6.51
C VAL A 268 -10.17 -19.97 -5.62
N THR A 269 -9.92 -20.03 -4.32
CA THR A 269 -10.91 -20.45 -3.30
C THR A 269 -11.41 -19.32 -2.42
N ARG A 270 -10.70 -18.18 -2.40
CA ARG A 270 -11.05 -16.99 -1.62
C ARG A 270 -10.42 -15.75 -2.24
N PHE A 271 -10.93 -14.60 -1.83
CA PHE A 271 -10.39 -13.30 -2.19
C PHE A 271 -9.76 -12.65 -0.96
N LEU A 272 -8.68 -11.89 -1.14
CA LEU A 272 -7.97 -11.27 -0.02
C LEU A 272 -7.74 -9.78 -0.25
N VAL A 273 -8.09 -9.00 0.76
CA VAL A 273 -7.80 -7.57 0.86
C VAL A 273 -7.05 -7.33 2.15
N SER A 274 -5.90 -6.65 2.07
CA SER A 274 -5.09 -6.28 3.23
C SER A 274 -5.18 -4.78 3.43
N ALA A 275 -5.96 -4.33 4.41
CA ALA A 275 -6.17 -2.91 4.67
C ALA A 275 -5.16 -2.38 5.67
N ALA A 276 -4.44 -1.31 5.31
CA ALA A 276 -3.37 -0.73 6.12
C ALA A 276 -3.86 0.52 6.88
N VAL A 277 -3.37 0.67 8.11
CA VAL A 277 -3.66 1.78 9.01
C VAL A 277 -2.38 2.26 9.70
N THR A 278 -2.41 3.47 10.21
CA THR A 278 -1.44 4.00 11.15
C THR A 278 -2.11 4.13 12.51
N PHE A 279 -1.37 3.90 13.58
CA PHE A 279 -1.80 4.16 14.95
C PHE A 279 -0.69 4.88 15.72
N ILE A 280 -1.05 5.67 16.73
CA ILE A 280 -0.09 6.14 17.73
C ILE A 280 -0.26 5.27 18.97
N GLY A 281 0.82 4.72 19.48
CA GLY A 281 0.78 3.88 20.67
C GLY A 281 2.14 3.68 21.30
N GLN A 282 2.17 2.81 22.31
CA GLN A 282 3.40 2.42 22.97
C GLN A 282 3.85 1.04 22.47
N VAL A 283 5.03 0.98 21.86
CA VAL A 283 5.65 -0.27 21.39
C VAL A 283 7.04 -0.35 22.02
N GLU A 284 7.32 -1.45 22.73
CA GLU A 284 8.62 -1.68 23.39
C GLU A 284 9.08 -0.50 24.27
N GLY A 285 8.13 0.15 24.94
CA GLY A 285 8.39 1.29 25.81
C GLY A 285 8.48 2.64 25.10
N GLN A 286 8.52 2.67 23.77
CA GLN A 286 8.56 3.89 22.98
C GLN A 286 7.15 4.31 22.56
N MET A 287 6.81 5.57 22.82
CA MET A 287 5.59 6.19 22.29
C MET A 287 5.88 6.71 20.88
N GLY A 288 5.04 6.35 19.92
CA GLY A 288 5.27 6.76 18.55
C GLY A 288 4.14 6.40 17.60
N PRO A 289 4.22 6.90 16.37
CA PRO A 289 3.40 6.43 15.26
C PRO A 289 3.95 5.12 14.67
N TYR A 290 3.04 4.17 14.41
CA TYR A 290 3.36 2.85 13.89
C TYR A 290 2.38 2.44 12.78
N LEU A 291 2.82 1.52 11.93
CA LEU A 291 2.02 0.94 10.86
C LEU A 291 1.42 -0.39 11.29
N SER A 292 0.19 -0.64 10.85
CA SER A 292 -0.45 -1.96 10.95
C SER A 292 -1.30 -2.21 9.72
N TYR A 293 -1.70 -3.46 9.54
CA TYR A 293 -2.66 -3.85 8.53
C TYR A 293 -3.49 -5.03 9.00
N VAL A 294 -4.59 -5.31 8.33
CA VAL A 294 -5.38 -6.52 8.58
C VAL A 294 -5.87 -7.10 7.25
N THR A 295 -5.86 -8.42 7.14
CA THR A 295 -6.34 -9.12 5.95
C THR A 295 -7.74 -9.67 6.19
N PHE A 296 -8.64 -9.49 5.23
CA PHE A 296 -10.00 -10.03 5.27
C PHE A 296 -10.46 -10.47 3.88
N ASP A 297 -11.49 -11.32 3.85
CA ASP A 297 -12.14 -11.75 2.62
C ASP A 297 -13.31 -10.83 2.27
N PRO A 298 -13.24 -10.04 1.19
CA PRO A 298 -14.31 -9.10 0.82
C PRO A 298 -15.63 -9.80 0.45
N ALA A 299 -15.65 -11.11 0.20
CA ALA A 299 -16.87 -11.88 -0.03
C ALA A 299 -17.66 -12.14 1.26
N SER A 300 -16.99 -12.11 2.41
CA SER A 300 -17.60 -12.38 3.71
C SER A 300 -18.10 -11.08 4.35
N ARG A 301 -19.42 -10.98 4.53
CA ARG A 301 -20.11 -9.74 4.96
C ARG A 301 -19.60 -9.13 6.26
N ASP A 302 -19.15 -9.98 7.19
CA ASP A 302 -18.70 -9.58 8.53
C ASP A 302 -17.17 -9.56 8.67
N SER A 303 -16.43 -9.97 7.62
CA SER A 303 -14.97 -10.14 7.72
C SER A 303 -14.27 -8.81 7.96
N VAL A 304 -14.71 -7.74 7.29
CA VAL A 304 -14.13 -6.40 7.46
C VAL A 304 -14.42 -5.86 8.86
N GLN A 305 -15.60 -6.11 9.43
CA GLN A 305 -15.95 -5.69 10.79
C GLN A 305 -15.12 -6.47 11.82
N LYS A 306 -14.94 -7.78 11.63
CA LYS A 306 -14.06 -8.59 12.48
C LYS A 306 -12.61 -8.16 12.39
N ALA A 307 -12.16 -7.77 11.20
CA ALA A 307 -10.81 -7.27 10.97
C ALA A 307 -10.57 -5.90 11.65
N VAL A 308 -11.55 -5.00 11.57
CA VAL A 308 -11.56 -3.71 12.27
C VAL A 308 -11.54 -3.91 13.80
N ALA A 309 -12.44 -4.76 14.32
CA ALA A 309 -12.49 -5.07 15.74
C ALA A 309 -11.19 -5.73 16.24
N TRP A 310 -10.57 -6.59 15.43
CA TRP A 310 -9.28 -7.18 15.77
C TRP A 310 -8.18 -6.11 15.87
N LEU A 311 -8.15 -5.13 14.96
CA LEU A 311 -7.20 -4.02 15.04
C LEU A 311 -7.45 -3.17 16.29
N GLU A 312 -8.68 -2.71 16.52
CA GLU A 312 -9.01 -1.81 17.64
C GLU A 312 -8.88 -2.47 19.01
N GLU A 313 -9.49 -3.64 19.18
CA GLU A 313 -9.69 -4.23 20.50
C GLU A 313 -8.51 -5.09 20.94
N PHE A 314 -7.93 -5.86 20.00
CA PHE A 314 -6.82 -6.76 20.30
C PHE A 314 -5.48 -6.10 20.00
N TYR A 315 -5.24 -5.65 18.77
CA TYR A 315 -3.93 -5.19 18.35
C TYR A 315 -3.53 -3.88 19.03
N THR A 316 -4.35 -2.82 18.91
CA THR A 316 -4.06 -1.51 19.52
C THR A 316 -4.68 -1.34 20.91
N GLY A 317 -5.71 -2.12 21.26
CA GLY A 317 -6.38 -2.00 22.56
C GLY A 317 -5.70 -2.78 23.67
N GLN A 318 -5.14 -3.95 23.36
CA GLN A 318 -4.50 -4.83 24.35
C GLN A 318 -3.01 -4.96 24.12
N GLN A 319 -2.58 -5.26 22.88
CA GLN A 319 -1.22 -5.71 22.65
C GLN A 319 -0.21 -4.58 22.45
N TYR A 320 -0.60 -3.54 21.73
CA TYR A 320 0.17 -2.32 21.53
C TYR A 320 -0.70 -1.11 21.86
N PRO A 321 -0.94 -0.83 23.17
CA PRO A 321 -1.87 0.20 23.62
C PRO A 321 -1.70 1.53 22.87
N GLY A 322 -2.75 1.93 22.16
CA GLY A 322 -2.70 3.08 21.27
C GLY A 322 -4.05 3.41 20.63
N GLN A 323 -4.03 4.39 19.74
CA GLN A 323 -5.19 4.89 19.00
C GLN A 323 -4.91 4.84 17.50
N ILE A 324 -5.83 4.27 16.73
CA ILE A 324 -5.80 4.29 15.26
C ILE A 324 -6.03 5.73 14.77
N VAL A 325 -5.18 6.18 13.85
CA VAL A 325 -5.16 7.58 13.38
C VAL A 325 -5.53 7.74 11.92
N THR A 326 -5.40 6.71 11.09
CA THR A 326 -5.83 6.73 9.68
C THR A 326 -6.91 5.68 9.40
N ASP A 327 -7.66 5.90 8.33
CA ASP A 327 -8.67 4.97 7.82
C ASP A 327 -8.28 4.49 6.41
N PHE A 328 -8.81 3.35 5.99
CA PHE A 328 -8.55 2.72 4.70
C PHE A 328 -9.76 2.72 3.76
N ASP A 329 -10.93 3.20 4.21
CA ASP A 329 -12.18 3.15 3.46
C ASP A 329 -12.82 4.55 3.35
N GLU A 330 -12.71 5.15 2.16
CA GLU A 330 -13.27 6.48 1.87
C GLU A 330 -14.81 6.46 1.80
N VAL A 331 -15.39 5.28 1.52
CA VAL A 331 -16.84 5.13 1.30
C VAL A 331 -17.57 4.93 2.63
N ILE A 332 -17.03 4.08 3.52
CA ILE A 332 -17.58 3.81 4.85
C ILE A 332 -16.44 3.95 5.87
N PRO A 333 -16.38 5.04 6.66
CA PRO A 333 -15.40 5.17 7.72
C PRO A 333 -15.48 3.98 8.68
N ARG A 334 -14.34 3.31 8.87
CA ARG A 334 -14.19 2.13 9.73
C ARG A 334 -13.72 2.48 11.13
N PHE A 335 -13.00 3.60 11.25
CA PHE A 335 -12.52 4.11 12.52
C PHE A 335 -13.07 5.54 12.72
N PRO A 336 -14.29 5.70 13.26
CA PRO A 336 -14.91 7.02 13.41
C PRO A 336 -14.10 8.00 14.27
N GLN A 337 -13.20 7.48 15.12
CA GLN A 337 -12.31 8.26 15.98
C GLN A 337 -10.92 8.52 15.34
N ALA A 338 -10.68 8.04 14.11
CA ALA A 338 -9.42 8.29 13.42
C ALA A 338 -9.30 9.77 13.06
N GLN A 339 -8.18 10.37 13.48
CA GLN A 339 -7.92 11.80 13.28
C GLN A 339 -7.75 12.17 11.81
N PHE A 340 -7.28 11.23 10.98
CA PHE A 340 -6.99 11.44 9.57
C PHE A 340 -7.72 10.37 8.74
N GLY A 341 -9.05 10.41 8.76
CA GLY A 341 -9.86 9.53 7.93
C GLY A 341 -9.55 9.72 6.44
N LEU A 342 -9.63 8.63 5.66
CA LEU A 342 -9.25 8.66 4.23
C LEU A 342 -9.98 9.74 3.45
N ALA A 343 -11.28 9.98 3.72
CA ALA A 343 -12.03 11.06 3.08
C ALA A 343 -11.44 12.46 3.34
N ASP A 344 -10.90 12.72 4.53
CA ASP A 344 -10.25 14.00 4.85
C ASP A 344 -8.90 14.13 4.14
N VAL A 345 -8.13 13.03 4.08
CA VAL A 345 -6.87 12.95 3.34
C VAL A 345 -7.12 13.23 1.85
N MET A 346 -8.10 12.55 1.25
CA MET A 346 -8.44 12.70 -0.16
C MET A 346 -9.00 14.08 -0.53
N LEU A 347 -9.58 14.82 0.43
CA LEU A 347 -10.06 16.19 0.23
C LEU A 347 -8.97 17.24 0.49
N GLY A 348 -7.73 16.85 0.78
CA GLY A 348 -6.65 17.78 1.12
C GLY A 348 -6.90 18.53 2.43
N LYS A 349 -7.76 18.00 3.33
CA LYS A 349 -8.11 18.62 4.61
C LYS A 349 -7.08 18.34 5.71
N LEU A 350 -5.91 17.79 5.35
CA LEU A 350 -4.76 17.67 6.22
C LEU A 350 -4.14 19.06 6.44
N SER A 351 -4.71 19.84 7.36
CA SER A 351 -4.07 21.10 7.79
C SER A 351 -2.86 20.78 8.68
N ALA A 352 -1.73 21.44 8.43
CA ALA A 352 -0.54 21.34 9.28
C ALA A 352 -0.84 21.65 10.76
N GLU A 353 -1.79 22.56 11.02
CA GLU A 353 -2.26 22.88 12.37
C GLU A 353 -2.92 21.67 13.06
N ARG A 354 -3.90 21.03 12.42
CA ARG A 354 -4.53 19.79 12.93
C ARG A 354 -3.51 18.69 13.18
N ALA A 355 -2.52 18.52 12.29
CA ALA A 355 -1.45 17.54 12.48
C ALA A 355 -0.57 17.90 13.69
N ARG A 356 -0.21 19.18 13.83
CA ARG A 356 0.58 19.68 14.95
C ARG A 356 -0.13 19.53 16.28
N SER A 357 -1.36 20.01 16.39
CA SER A 357 -2.17 19.86 17.61
C SER A 357 -2.34 18.40 17.99
N PHE A 358 -2.47 17.51 17.01
CA PHE A 358 -2.55 16.08 17.26
C PHE A 358 -1.23 15.50 17.80
N LEU A 359 -0.08 15.83 17.22
CA LEU A 359 1.22 15.38 17.73
C LEU A 359 1.51 15.93 19.13
N GLU A 360 1.27 17.23 19.35
CA GLU A 360 1.45 17.89 20.66
C GLU A 360 0.59 17.24 21.75
N ALA A 361 -0.68 16.96 21.45
CA ALA A 361 -1.59 16.29 22.38
C ALA A 361 -1.14 14.86 22.75
N ASN A 362 -0.32 14.22 21.92
CA ASN A 362 0.23 12.88 22.15
C ASN A 362 1.69 12.92 22.64
N GLY A 363 2.22 14.09 22.99
CA GLY A 363 3.60 14.23 23.48
C GLY A 363 4.66 13.93 22.42
N LEU A 364 4.31 13.98 21.13
CA LEU A 364 5.22 13.78 20.02
C LEU A 364 5.81 15.12 19.55
N PRO A 365 7.04 15.12 18.99
CA PRO A 365 7.68 16.36 18.54
C PRO A 365 6.87 17.04 17.43
N ALA A 366 6.35 18.24 17.74
CA ALA A 366 5.65 19.10 16.78
C ALA A 366 6.54 19.54 15.61
N GLU A 367 7.86 19.51 15.78
CA GLU A 367 8.84 19.87 14.75
C GLU A 367 8.73 19.01 13.49
N ALA A 368 8.15 17.82 13.58
CA ALA A 368 7.82 16.96 12.44
C ALA A 368 6.72 17.55 11.51
N THR A 369 6.08 18.66 11.91
CA THR A 369 5.02 19.36 11.13
C THR A 369 5.49 20.65 10.47
N ARG A 370 6.80 20.89 10.38
CA ARG A 370 7.31 22.02 9.61
C ARG A 370 6.80 21.88 8.17
N PRO A 371 6.11 22.91 7.62
CA PRO A 371 5.67 22.86 6.24
C PRO A 371 6.91 22.76 5.35
N TYR A 372 7.04 21.67 4.61
CA TYR A 372 8.01 21.59 3.53
C TYR A 372 7.40 22.34 2.34
N PHE A 373 8.01 23.46 1.96
CA PHE A 373 7.69 24.11 0.69
C PHE A 373 8.34 23.30 -0.41
N VAL A 374 7.54 22.55 -1.17
CA VAL A 374 8.01 21.95 -2.42
C VAL A 374 8.04 23.06 -3.48
N ILE A 375 9.22 23.61 -3.74
CA ILE A 375 9.43 24.56 -4.85
C ILE A 375 9.54 23.75 -6.14
N TYR A 376 8.47 23.73 -6.94
CA TYR A 376 8.46 23.08 -8.24
C TYR A 376 9.33 23.84 -9.24
N ASN A 377 10.49 23.28 -9.54
CA ASN A 377 11.42 23.84 -10.51
C ASN A 377 11.10 23.32 -11.93
N GLN A 378 9.95 23.71 -12.48
CA GLN A 378 9.67 23.52 -13.92
C GLN A 378 9.24 24.79 -14.66
N THR A 379 9.02 25.91 -13.95
CA THR A 379 8.71 27.21 -14.59
C THR A 379 9.55 28.37 -14.07
N VAL A 380 10.73 28.10 -13.49
CA VAL A 380 11.71 29.16 -13.20
C VAL A 380 12.86 29.02 -14.18
N LYS A 381 12.63 29.42 -15.43
CA LYS A 381 13.72 29.62 -16.40
C LYS A 381 14.58 30.86 -16.07
N GLN A 382 14.18 31.68 -15.11
CA GLN A 382 14.96 32.80 -14.58
C GLN A 382 14.38 33.27 -13.24
N ILE A 383 15.15 33.17 -12.15
CA ILE A 383 14.93 34.05 -11.00
C ILE A 383 15.52 35.40 -11.42
N HIS A 384 14.67 36.33 -11.84
CA HIS A 384 15.09 37.73 -11.95
C HIS A 384 15.27 38.27 -10.54
N THR A 385 16.51 38.30 -10.05
CA THR A 385 16.90 38.96 -8.79
C THR A 385 16.90 40.50 -8.93
N GLY A 386 15.86 41.06 -9.54
CA GLY A 386 15.65 42.50 -9.66
C GLY A 386 15.08 43.15 -8.39
N GLY A 387 14.74 42.36 -7.38
CA GLY A 387 14.34 42.82 -6.05
C GLY A 387 14.57 41.69 -5.07
N GLY A 388 15.42 41.91 -4.07
CA GLY A 388 15.92 40.87 -3.16
C GLY A 388 14.80 40.04 -2.53
N ALA A 389 14.80 38.75 -2.83
CA ALA A 389 14.13 37.73 -2.02
C ALA A 389 15.23 36.97 -1.27
N TYR A 390 15.16 37.00 0.05
CA TYR A 390 16.03 36.19 0.91
C TYR A 390 15.31 34.89 1.26
N VAL A 391 15.99 33.76 1.05
CA VAL A 391 15.55 32.46 1.56
C VAL A 391 16.42 32.17 2.78
N GLU A 392 15.83 32.20 3.97
CA GLU A 392 16.52 31.80 5.20
C GLU A 392 16.38 30.29 5.38
N GLY A 393 17.46 29.55 5.15
CA GLY A 393 17.52 28.10 5.32
C GLY A 393 18.62 27.43 4.50
N SER A 394 19.02 26.21 4.88
CA SER A 394 19.99 25.41 4.13
C SER A 394 19.36 24.92 2.82
N VAL A 395 19.75 25.53 1.70
CA VAL A 395 19.33 25.08 0.37
C VAL A 395 20.32 24.01 -0.08
N TYR A 396 19.86 22.77 -0.23
CA TYR A 396 20.66 21.71 -0.83
C TYR A 396 20.55 21.82 -2.35
N THR A 397 21.43 22.58 -2.98
CA THR A 397 21.61 22.57 -4.44
C THR A 397 22.64 21.50 -4.76
N GLU A 398 22.30 20.49 -5.56
CA GLU A 398 23.19 19.41 -5.99
C GLU A 398 24.36 19.87 -6.92
N GLY A 399 24.92 21.05 -6.68
CA GLY A 399 26.09 21.56 -7.39
C GLY A 399 26.21 23.08 -7.33
N GLY A 400 26.96 23.59 -6.33
CA GLY A 400 27.49 24.96 -6.32
C GLY A 400 27.38 25.66 -4.97
N ASP A 401 28.52 25.88 -4.31
CA ASP A 401 28.60 26.76 -3.14
C ASP A 401 28.37 28.22 -3.56
N PHE A 402 27.38 28.90 -2.97
CA PHE A 402 27.27 30.35 -3.05
C PHE A 402 27.94 30.97 -1.82
N VAL A 403 29.05 31.68 -2.04
CA VAL A 403 29.60 32.60 -1.05
C VAL A 403 29.05 33.99 -1.35
N GLY A 404 28.03 34.42 -0.61
CA GLY A 404 27.65 35.83 -0.56
C GLY A 404 28.72 36.61 0.18
N ARG A 405 29.46 37.48 -0.52
CA ARG A 405 30.26 38.51 0.13
C ARG A 405 29.37 39.72 0.40
N ASP A 406 29.33 40.15 1.65
CA ASP A 406 28.82 41.47 2.01
C ASP A 406 29.66 42.54 1.30
N ALA A 407 29.01 43.38 0.50
CA ALA A 407 29.55 44.68 0.14
C ALA A 407 28.88 45.70 1.07
N GLY A 408 29.71 46.39 1.87
CA GLY A 408 29.29 47.47 2.76
C GLY A 408 28.88 48.74 2.02
#